data_AF-C1J8H1-F1
#
_entry.id   AF-C1J8H1-F1
#
_cell.length_a   1.000
_cell.length_b   1.000
_cell.length_c   1.000
_cell.angle_alpha   90.00
_cell.angle_beta   90.00
_cell.angle_gamma   90.00
#
_symmetry.space_group_name_H-M   'P 1'
#
loop_
_entity.id
_entity.type
_entity.pdbx_description
1 polymer ?
#
loop_
_entity_poly.entity_id
_entity_poly.type
_entity_poly.pdbx_seq_one_letter_code
_entity_poly.pdbx_strand_id
1 'polypeptide(L)'
;MKKGRAINPAFLRRRFPVRKSGISITIYGDYAMRPSIIFATAEYVKRLREECLRENKPLHRHTRVRRQELAQDEINPDVLAMSGHIARRCSEQKRVRIPAMKVSEWGHLLRALEIERACH
;
A
#
# COMPACT_ATOMS: atom_id res chain seq x y z
N MET A 1 -25.05 11.39 13.67
CA MET A 1 -24.30 12.31 12.78
C MET A 1 -23.18 13.00 13.58
N LYS A 2 -21.92 12.63 13.38
CA LYS A 2 -20.76 13.34 13.94
C LYS A 2 -19.79 13.66 12.80
N LYS A 3 -19.63 14.95 12.51
CA LYS A 3 -18.72 15.50 11.49
C LYS A 3 -17.27 15.17 11.87
N GLY A 4 -16.55 14.48 11.00
CA GLY A 4 -15.11 14.25 11.15
C GLY A 4 -14.37 15.59 11.09
N ARG A 5 -13.48 15.84 12.06
CA ARG A 5 -12.66 17.04 12.11
C ARG A 5 -11.65 17.01 10.95
N ALA A 6 -11.62 18.08 10.16
CA ALA A 6 -10.62 18.27 9.12
C ALA A 6 -9.23 18.38 9.75
N ILE A 7 -8.28 17.60 9.22
CA ILE A 7 -6.87 17.66 9.60
C ILE A 7 -6.32 18.99 9.05
N ASN A 8 -5.87 19.87 9.94
CA ASN A 8 -5.30 21.16 9.57
C ASN A 8 -3.93 20.95 8.89
N PRO A 9 -3.72 21.39 7.63
CA PRO A 9 -2.52 21.12 6.86
C PRO A 9 -1.25 21.81 7.40
N ALA A 10 -1.37 22.69 8.39
CA ALA A 10 -0.25 23.37 9.02
C ALA A 10 0.74 22.42 9.75
N PHE A 11 0.30 21.22 10.13
CA PHE A 11 1.13 20.28 10.90
C PHE A 11 2.22 19.58 10.05
N LEU A 12 2.08 19.58 8.72
CA LEU A 12 3.03 18.93 7.81
C LEU A 12 4.22 19.83 7.42
N ARG A 13 4.25 21.11 7.83
CA ARG A 13 5.30 22.07 7.46
C ARG A 13 6.61 21.96 8.26
N ARG A 14 6.73 21.09 9.26
CA ARG A 14 7.89 21.06 10.18
C ARG A 14 9.00 20.04 9.85
N ARG A 15 8.97 19.31 8.74
CA ARG A 15 9.95 18.22 8.50
C ARG A 15 10.89 18.35 7.31
N PHE A 16 10.82 19.39 6.51
CA PHE A 16 11.78 19.60 5.43
C PHE A 16 12.37 21.01 5.52
N PRO A 17 13.68 21.15 5.81
CA PRO A 17 14.31 22.46 5.71
C PRO A 17 14.21 22.94 4.26
N VAL A 18 13.75 24.18 4.12
CA VAL A 18 13.72 24.92 2.84
C VAL A 18 15.15 24.92 2.28
N ARG A 19 15.37 24.21 1.17
CA ARG A 19 16.63 24.30 0.42
C ARG A 19 16.78 25.75 -0.06
N LYS A 20 17.88 26.38 0.32
CA LYS A 20 18.29 27.71 -0.13
C LYS A 20 18.20 27.81 -1.66
N SER A 21 17.49 28.83 -2.15
CA SER A 21 17.50 29.27 -3.54
C SER A 21 18.90 29.82 -3.87
N GLY A 22 19.78 28.97 -4.39
CA GLY A 22 21.16 29.42 -4.66
C GLY A 22 22.04 28.42 -5.38
N ILE A 23 21.48 27.38 -5.99
CA ILE A 23 22.25 26.52 -6.90
C ILE A 23 21.58 26.61 -8.26
N SER A 24 22.00 27.60 -9.04
CA SER A 24 21.76 27.62 -10.48
C SER A 24 22.58 26.49 -11.09
N ILE A 25 22.00 25.30 -11.15
CA ILE A 25 22.55 24.25 -12.00
C ILE A 25 22.11 24.62 -13.42
N THR A 26 22.98 25.36 -14.11
CA THR A 26 22.93 25.50 -15.56
C THR A 26 23.16 24.12 -16.17
N ILE A 27 22.06 23.40 -16.41
CA ILE A 27 22.06 22.26 -17.31
C ILE A 27 21.30 22.69 -18.57
N TYR A 28 21.97 23.48 -19.41
CA TYR A 28 21.56 23.63 -20.81
C TYR A 28 22.26 22.53 -21.61
N GLY A 29 21.46 21.68 -22.26
CA GLY A 29 21.93 20.60 -23.13
C GLY A 29 20.99 19.40 -23.08
N ASP A 30 19.99 19.38 -23.97
CA ASP A 30 19.38 18.17 -24.53
C ASP A 30 18.88 17.05 -23.58
N TYR A 31 18.27 17.36 -22.44
CA TYR A 31 17.49 16.36 -21.67
C TYR A 31 16.07 16.15 -22.23
N ALA A 32 15.92 16.17 -23.56
CA ALA A 32 14.64 15.94 -24.21
C ALA A 32 14.16 14.48 -24.17
N MET A 33 14.98 13.48 -23.80
CA MET A 33 14.64 12.09 -24.15
C MET A 33 14.93 10.99 -23.11
N ARG A 34 15.01 11.27 -21.80
CA ARG A 34 14.99 10.18 -20.79
C ARG A 34 14.23 10.59 -19.52
N PRO A 35 13.25 9.80 -19.03
CA PRO A 35 12.64 10.07 -17.73
C PRO A 35 13.73 9.98 -16.66
N SER A 36 14.01 11.10 -15.99
CA SER A 36 14.93 11.15 -14.86
C SER A 36 14.32 10.42 -13.66
N ILE A 37 15.18 9.90 -12.78
CA ILE A 37 14.77 9.21 -11.54
C ILE A 37 13.89 10.12 -10.64
N ILE A 38 13.98 11.44 -10.84
CA ILE A 38 13.27 12.46 -10.07
C ILE A 38 12.25 13.15 -10.99
N PHE A 39 11.26 12.41 -11.45
CA PHE A 39 10.10 12.99 -12.11
C PHE A 39 8.91 12.97 -11.14
N ALA A 40 8.09 14.03 -11.15
CA ALA A 40 6.87 14.04 -10.38
C ALA A 40 6.00 12.85 -10.84
N THR A 41 5.62 11.97 -9.92
CA THR A 41 4.90 10.71 -10.22
C THR A 41 3.64 10.95 -11.04
N ALA A 42 2.93 12.06 -10.79
CA ALA A 42 1.74 12.45 -11.55
C ALA A 42 2.03 12.78 -13.01
N GLU A 43 3.12 13.49 -13.29
CA GLU A 43 3.51 13.83 -14.66
C GLU A 43 4.04 12.58 -15.39
N TYR A 44 4.77 11.71 -14.70
CA TYR A 44 5.31 10.45 -15.26
C TYR A 44 4.17 9.58 -15.80
N VAL A 45 3.12 9.43 -14.99
CA VAL A 45 1.94 8.62 -15.34
C VAL A 45 1.16 9.23 -16.52
N LYS A 46 1.10 10.57 -16.64
CA LYS A 46 0.45 11.23 -17.80
C LYS A 46 1.20 10.96 -19.10
N ARG A 47 2.52 11.19 -19.11
CA ARG A 47 3.37 10.94 -20.28
C ARG A 47 3.33 9.48 -20.72
N LEU A 48 3.40 8.54 -19.76
CA LEU A 48 3.32 7.11 -20.05
C LEU A 48 1.99 6.74 -20.75
N ARG A 49 0.87 7.37 -20.36
CA ARG A 49 -0.43 7.18 -21.01
C ARG A 49 -0.44 7.74 -22.43
N GLU A 50 0.12 8.93 -22.65
CA GLU A 50 0.22 9.56 -23.98
C GLU A 50 1.12 8.77 -24.93
N GLU A 51 2.24 8.24 -24.45
CA GLU A 51 3.12 7.33 -25.22
C GLU A 51 2.38 6.04 -25.61
N CYS A 52 1.70 5.40 -24.65
CA CYS A 52 0.89 4.21 -24.92
C CYS A 52 -0.21 4.48 -25.96
N LEU A 53 -0.87 5.65 -25.90
CA LEU A 53 -1.89 6.04 -26.87
C LEU A 53 -1.29 6.25 -28.27
N ARG A 54 -0.13 6.91 -28.37
CA ARG A 54 0.57 7.16 -29.65
C ARG A 54 1.04 5.87 -30.32
N GLU A 55 1.60 4.95 -29.54
CA GLU A 55 2.12 3.68 -30.05
C GLU A 55 1.03 2.62 -30.25
N ASN A 56 -0.25 2.95 -29.99
CA ASN A 56 -1.37 1.99 -29.91
C ASN A 56 -1.05 0.78 -29.01
N LYS A 57 -0.22 0.99 -27.98
CA LYS A 57 0.23 -0.05 -27.06
C LYS A 57 -0.63 -0.03 -25.81
N PRO A 58 -1.10 -1.19 -25.30
CA PRO A 58 -1.86 -1.21 -24.07
C PRO A 58 -1.00 -0.75 -22.88
N LEU A 59 -1.56 0.11 -22.04
CA LEU A 59 -0.91 0.55 -20.81
C LEU A 59 -0.64 -0.66 -19.91
N HIS A 60 0.61 -0.88 -19.54
CA HIS A 60 0.99 -1.97 -18.64
C HIS A 60 0.37 -1.72 -17.25
N ARG A 61 -0.67 -2.50 -16.92
CA ARG A 61 -1.26 -2.53 -15.58
C ARG A 61 -0.66 -3.70 -14.83
N HIS A 62 -0.26 -3.46 -13.58
CA HIS A 62 0.13 -4.56 -12.71
C HIS A 62 -1.07 -5.50 -12.50
N THR A 63 -0.98 -6.71 -13.04
CA THR A 63 -2.02 -7.74 -12.90
C THR A 63 -2.07 -8.18 -11.45
N ARG A 64 -3.19 -7.91 -10.78
CA ARG A 64 -3.41 -8.46 -9.43
C ARG A 64 -3.74 -9.94 -9.57
N VAL A 65 -2.91 -10.80 -9.02
CA VAL A 65 -3.18 -12.24 -8.94
C VAL A 65 -4.31 -12.45 -7.93
N ARG A 66 -5.48 -12.88 -8.40
CA ARG A 66 -6.56 -13.35 -7.54
C ARG A 66 -6.28 -14.81 -7.21
N ARG A 67 -6.01 -15.10 -5.94
CA ARG A 67 -5.88 -16.47 -5.44
C ARG A 67 -7.26 -16.99 -5.06
N GLN A 68 -7.47 -18.30 -5.21
CA GLN A 68 -8.68 -18.95 -4.72
C GLN A 68 -8.78 -18.74 -3.21
N GLU A 69 -10.01 -18.51 -2.75
CA GLU A 69 -10.29 -18.39 -1.32
C GLU A 69 -10.23 -19.78 -0.69
N LEU A 70 -9.46 -19.90 0.40
CA LEU A 70 -9.41 -21.14 1.18
C LEU A 70 -10.74 -21.32 1.90
N ALA A 71 -11.28 -22.54 1.85
CA ALA A 71 -12.45 -22.91 2.64
C ALA A 71 -12.09 -22.92 4.14
N GLN A 72 -13.07 -22.69 5.01
CA GLN A 72 -12.82 -22.65 6.46
C GLN A 72 -12.23 -23.98 6.97
N ASP A 73 -12.67 -25.10 6.40
CA ASP A 73 -12.22 -26.45 6.77
C ASP A 73 -10.78 -26.75 6.34
N GLU A 74 -10.23 -25.99 5.39
CA GLU A 74 -8.86 -26.13 4.89
C GLU A 74 -7.84 -25.32 5.72
N ILE A 75 -8.33 -24.46 6.63
CA ILE A 75 -7.48 -23.64 7.49
C ILE A 75 -6.88 -24.53 8.58
N ASN A 76 -5.58 -24.36 8.84
CA ASN A 76 -4.93 -25.09 9.92
C ASN A 76 -5.57 -24.70 11.27
N PRO A 77 -6.03 -25.67 12.09
CA PRO A 77 -6.68 -25.38 13.36
C PRO A 77 -5.84 -24.53 14.32
N ASP A 78 -4.51 -24.66 14.32
CA ASP A 78 -3.61 -23.85 15.15
C ASP A 78 -3.67 -22.37 14.77
N VAL A 79 -3.76 -22.10 13.46
CA VAL A 79 -3.86 -20.75 12.91
C VAL A 79 -5.23 -20.14 13.19
N LEU A 80 -6.28 -20.95 13.16
CA LEU A 80 -7.63 -20.54 13.54
C LEU A 80 -7.73 -20.20 15.04
N ALA A 81 -7.11 -21.00 15.91
CA ALA A 81 -7.03 -20.68 17.33
C ALA A 81 -6.28 -19.35 17.58
N MET A 82 -5.22 -19.09 16.81
CA MET A 82 -4.48 -17.84 16.85
C MET A 82 -5.33 -16.64 16.39
N SER A 83 -6.13 -16.77 15.31
CA SER A 83 -7.01 -15.69 14.87
C SER A 83 -8.06 -15.35 15.93
N GLY A 84 -8.66 -16.35 16.58
CA GLY A 84 -9.57 -16.13 17.71
C GLY A 84 -8.88 -15.45 18.91
N HIS A 85 -7.63 -15.85 19.23
CA HIS A 85 -6.83 -15.16 20.24
C HIS A 85 -6.61 -13.69 19.90
N ILE A 86 -6.27 -13.39 18.64
CA ILE A 86 -6.07 -12.02 18.16
C ILE A 86 -7.37 -11.22 18.24
N ALA A 87 -8.47 -11.76 17.73
CA ALA A 87 -9.79 -11.10 17.75
C ALA A 87 -10.19 -10.73 19.19
N ARG A 88 -10.06 -11.66 20.14
CA ARG A 88 -10.32 -11.41 21.56
C ARG A 88 -9.41 -10.34 22.16
N ARG A 89 -8.10 -10.38 21.86
CA ARG A 89 -7.17 -9.35 22.37
C ARG A 89 -7.42 -7.98 21.76
N CYS A 90 -7.83 -7.93 20.49
CA CYS A 90 -8.24 -6.71 19.83
C CYS A 90 -9.49 -6.09 20.47
N SER A 91 -10.49 -6.89 20.85
CA SER A 91 -11.67 -6.38 21.58
C SER A 91 -11.30 -5.85 22.97
N GLU A 92 -10.32 -6.46 23.62
CA GLU A 92 -9.70 -5.98 24.87
C GLU A 92 -8.76 -4.77 24.67
N GLN A 93 -8.55 -4.29 23.43
CA GLN A 93 -7.58 -3.25 23.06
C GLN A 93 -6.13 -3.55 23.49
N LYS A 94 -5.78 -4.84 23.61
CA LYS A 94 -4.45 -5.31 23.97
C LYS A 94 -3.62 -5.64 22.73
N ARG A 95 -2.32 -5.40 22.83
CA ARG A 95 -1.35 -5.75 21.78
C ARG A 95 -1.10 -7.26 21.79
N VAL A 96 -0.93 -7.85 20.60
CA VAL A 96 -0.60 -9.27 20.42
C VAL A 96 0.76 -9.39 19.74
N ARG A 97 1.58 -10.34 20.21
CA ARG A 97 2.85 -10.69 19.55
C ARG A 97 2.54 -11.65 18.41
N ILE A 98 2.95 -11.27 17.19
CA ILE A 98 2.86 -12.15 16.03
C ILE A 98 4.17 -12.95 15.91
N PRO A 99 4.12 -14.30 15.93
CA PRO A 99 5.30 -15.13 15.75
C PRO A 99 5.79 -15.08 14.30
N ALA A 100 7.05 -15.43 14.08
CA ALA A 100 7.57 -15.67 12.73
C ALA A 100 6.89 -16.91 12.15
N MET A 101 6.33 -16.80 10.95
CA MET A 101 5.59 -17.87 10.30
C MET A 101 5.85 -17.89 8.79
N LYS A 102 5.55 -19.03 8.16
CA LYS A 102 5.68 -19.21 6.72
C LYS A 102 4.64 -18.37 5.98
N VAL A 103 4.92 -18.04 4.72
CA VAL A 103 3.99 -17.27 3.87
C VAL A 103 2.65 -17.97 3.68
N SER A 104 2.63 -19.31 3.66
CA SER A 104 1.40 -20.11 3.61
C SER A 104 0.56 -19.95 4.87
N GLU A 105 1.17 -20.11 6.05
CA GLU A 105 0.53 -19.94 7.36
C GLU A 105 0.00 -18.52 7.54
N TRP A 106 0.74 -17.51 7.06
CA TRP A 106 0.30 -16.13 7.04
C TRP A 106 -0.96 -15.94 6.19
N GLY A 107 -1.02 -16.58 5.01
CA GLY A 107 -2.21 -16.56 4.17
C GLY A 107 -3.44 -17.17 4.86
N HIS A 108 -3.24 -18.29 5.58
CA HIS A 108 -4.30 -18.94 6.35
C HIS A 108 -4.77 -18.05 7.50
N LEU A 109 -3.84 -17.36 8.18
CA LEU A 109 -4.16 -16.47 9.30
C LEU A 109 -4.98 -15.26 8.86
N LEU A 110 -4.60 -14.64 7.75
CA LEU A 110 -5.34 -13.52 7.19
C LEU A 110 -6.76 -13.95 6.79
N ARG A 111 -6.90 -15.13 6.17
CA ARG A 111 -8.21 -15.68 5.82
C ARG A 111 -9.06 -15.95 7.07
N ALA A 112 -8.48 -16.55 8.11
CA ALA A 112 -9.18 -16.80 9.36
C ALA A 112 -9.66 -15.51 10.04
N LEU A 113 -8.83 -14.46 10.03
CA LEU A 113 -9.23 -13.13 10.54
C LEU A 113 -10.33 -12.46 9.71
N GLU A 114 -10.35 -12.67 8.39
CA GLU A 114 -11.45 -12.20 7.54
C GLU A 114 -12.78 -12.87 7.91
N ILE A 115 -12.77 -14.18 8.16
CA ILE A 115 -13.94 -14.96 8.58
C ILE A 115 -14.42 -14.49 9.95
N GLU A 116 -13.53 -14.41 10.94
CA GLU A 116 -13.84 -13.91 12.29
C GLU A 116 -14.44 -12.50 12.25
N ARG A 117 -13.95 -11.61 11.37
CA ARG A 117 -14.51 -10.27 11.20
C ARG A 117 -15.89 -10.26 10.53
N ALA A 118 -16.23 -11.27 9.74
CA ALA A 118 -17.53 -11.37 9.11
C ALA A 118 -18.59 -11.98 10.04
N CYS A 119 -18.16 -12.79 11.02
CA CYS A 119 -19.03 -13.42 12.01
C CYS A 119 -19.33 -12.53 13.24
N HIS A 120 -18.54 -11.47 13.47
CA HIS A 120 -18.72 -10.48 14.54
C HIS A 120 -19.42 -9.21 14.06
#